data_AF-A0ABD5DEM6-F1
#
_entry.id   AF-A0ABD5DEM6-F1
#
_cell.length_a   1.000
_cell.length_b   1.000
_cell.length_c   1.000
_cell.angle_alpha   90.00
_cell.angle_beta   90.00
_cell.angle_gamma   90.00
#
_symmetry.space_group_name_H-M   'P 1'
#
loop_
_entity.id
_entity.type
_entity.pdbx_description
1 polymer ?
#
loop_
_entity_poly.entity_id
_entity_poly.type
_entity_poly.pdbx_seq_one_letter_code
_entity_poly.pdbx_strand_id
1 'polypeptide(L)'
;MYPFDPLREFNSNGLADPLFHFVERFETRFFFSWLMTRIPDAEQQLAQYREMKRLAVESYRRKLVWLRARRADPQVLAHFQHLTARWESALADPAALSRLFAVEAFRSHVLDIEDDLHGQSCT
;
A
#
# COMPACT_ATOMS: atom_id res chain seq x y z
N MET A 1 22.67 -1.41 -1.34
CA MET A 1 21.23 -1.35 -1.63
C MET A 1 21.07 -1.60 -3.12
N TYR A 2 20.24 -2.56 -3.54
CA TYR A 2 20.03 -2.82 -4.97
C TYR A 2 19.51 -1.54 -5.65
N PRO A 3 20.04 -1.15 -6.83
CA PRO A 3 19.53 0.00 -7.55
C PRO A 3 18.06 -0.21 -7.89
N PHE A 4 17.25 0.83 -7.75
CA PHE A 4 15.84 0.83 -8.09
C PHE A 4 15.58 1.91 -9.14
N ASP A 5 15.11 1.52 -10.32
CA ASP A 5 14.66 2.43 -11.38
C ASP A 5 13.12 2.53 -11.35
N PRO A 6 12.55 3.61 -10.78
CA PRO A 6 11.09 3.76 -10.68
C PRO A 6 10.38 3.92 -12.03
N LEU A 7 11.13 4.08 -13.13
CA LEU A 7 10.56 4.11 -14.48
C LEU A 7 10.40 2.71 -15.08
N ARG A 8 11.10 1.70 -14.55
CA ARG A 8 11.13 0.34 -15.12
C ARG A 8 10.71 -0.75 -14.13
N GLU A 9 10.69 -0.45 -12.85
CA GLU A 9 10.50 -1.43 -11.78
C GLU A 9 9.38 -1.01 -10.82
N PHE A 10 8.80 -1.97 -10.10
CA PHE A 10 7.80 -1.70 -9.07
C PHE A 10 8.46 -1.23 -7.76
N ASN A 11 9.57 -1.86 -7.40
CA ASN A 11 10.41 -1.62 -6.22
C ASN A 11 11.81 -2.22 -6.45
N SER A 12 12.64 -2.33 -5.39
CA SER A 12 14.01 -2.89 -5.47
C SER A 12 14.11 -4.38 -5.84
N ASN A 13 13.01 -5.14 -5.86
CA ASN A 13 12.92 -6.51 -6.37
C ASN A 13 12.52 -6.55 -7.87
N GLY A 14 12.56 -5.41 -8.55
CA GLY A 14 12.25 -5.30 -9.97
C GLY A 14 10.75 -5.40 -10.25
N LEU A 15 10.38 -6.30 -11.16
CA LEU A 15 8.99 -6.54 -11.60
C LEU A 15 8.39 -7.83 -11.03
N ALA A 16 9.19 -8.66 -10.36
CA ALA A 16 8.77 -9.98 -9.89
C ALA A 16 7.85 -9.90 -8.66
N ASP A 17 8.19 -9.02 -7.73
CA ASP A 17 7.44 -8.86 -6.48
C ASP A 17 6.78 -7.47 -6.45
N PRO A 18 5.47 -7.34 -6.74
CA PRO A 18 4.79 -6.03 -6.77
C PRO A 18 4.46 -5.46 -5.39
N LEU A 19 4.72 -6.23 -4.31
CA LEU A 19 4.49 -5.83 -2.92
C LEU A 19 5.47 -4.73 -2.47
N PHE A 20 5.34 -4.24 -1.25
CA PHE A 20 6.26 -3.28 -0.63
C PHE A 20 6.33 -1.90 -1.30
N HIS A 21 5.28 -1.48 -2.00
CA HIS A 21 5.14 -0.08 -2.39
C HIS A 21 4.92 0.81 -1.15
N PHE A 22 5.17 2.11 -1.24
CA PHE A 22 5.31 2.94 -0.04
C PHE A 22 4.06 2.98 0.85
N VAL A 23 2.85 2.99 0.28
CA VAL A 23 1.58 2.93 1.05
C VAL A 23 1.47 1.63 1.83
N GLU A 24 1.78 0.49 1.21
CA GLU A 24 1.76 -0.82 1.89
C GLU A 24 2.82 -0.92 2.99
N ARG A 25 4.01 -0.33 2.76
CA ARG A 25 5.05 -0.24 3.80
C ARG A 25 4.58 0.60 4.98
N PHE A 26 3.96 1.75 4.72
CA PHE A 26 3.41 2.61 5.76
C PHE A 26 2.29 1.90 6.54
N GLU A 27 1.41 1.22 5.81
CA GLU A 27 0.31 0.42 6.36
C GLU A 27 0.81 -0.62 7.35
N THR A 28 1.76 -1.44 6.88
CA THR A 28 2.30 -2.58 7.60
C THR A 28 3.14 -2.14 8.80
N ARG A 29 4.08 -1.21 8.60
CA ARG A 29 5.06 -0.85 9.64
C ARG A 29 4.52 0.12 10.69
N PHE A 30 3.43 0.83 10.41
CA PHE A 30 2.95 1.89 11.30
C PHE A 30 1.43 1.88 11.47
N PHE A 31 0.69 1.98 10.36
CA PHE A 31 -0.74 2.33 10.43
C PHE A 31 -1.57 1.27 11.14
N PHE A 32 -1.48 0.00 10.74
CA PHE A 32 -2.35 -1.04 11.29
C PHE A 32 -2.05 -1.34 12.76
N SER A 33 -0.79 -1.38 13.16
CA SER A 33 -0.41 -1.53 14.58
C SER A 33 -0.95 -0.37 15.43
N TRP A 34 -0.76 0.88 14.96
CA TRP A 34 -1.35 2.05 15.62
C TRP A 34 -2.87 1.97 15.68
N LEU A 35 -3.52 1.61 14.58
CA LEU A 35 -4.97 1.56 14.45
C LEU A 35 -5.58 0.57 15.44
N MET A 36 -5.04 -0.65 15.50
CA MET A 36 -5.52 -1.71 16.40
C MET A 36 -5.25 -1.39 17.87
N THR A 37 -4.18 -0.63 18.17
CA THR A 37 -3.80 -0.29 19.55
C THR A 37 -4.56 0.93 20.09
N ARG A 38 -4.89 1.89 19.22
CA ARG A 38 -5.43 3.20 19.65
C ARG A 38 -6.91 3.38 19.40
N ILE A 39 -7.48 2.66 18.44
CA ILE A 39 -8.88 2.83 18.02
C ILE A 39 -9.60 1.50 18.26
N PRO A 40 -10.34 1.34 19.36
CA PRO A 40 -10.98 0.06 19.70
C PRO A 40 -12.25 -0.22 18.88
N ASP A 41 -12.90 0.82 18.34
CA ASP A 41 -14.16 0.71 17.61
C ASP A 41 -13.94 0.48 16.11
N ALA A 42 -14.58 -0.55 15.56
CA ALA A 42 -14.39 -0.97 14.18
C ALA A 42 -14.88 0.05 13.15
N GLU A 43 -15.94 0.81 13.45
CA GLU A 43 -16.44 1.86 12.56
C GLU A 43 -15.44 3.01 12.48
N GLN A 44 -14.91 3.44 13.63
CA GLN A 44 -13.85 4.43 13.71
C GLN A 44 -12.56 3.95 13.03
N GLN A 45 -12.19 2.68 13.16
CA GLN A 45 -11.04 2.11 12.45
C GLN A 45 -11.21 2.24 10.94
N LEU A 46 -12.39 1.87 10.43
CA LEU A 46 -12.70 1.98 9.01
C LEU A 46 -12.73 3.44 8.53
N ALA A 47 -13.16 4.39 9.38
CA ALA A 47 -13.11 5.81 9.08
C ALA A 47 -11.67 6.34 8.96
N GLN A 48 -10.76 5.95 9.86
CA GLN A 48 -9.34 6.31 9.76
C GLN A 48 -8.69 5.68 8.51
N TYR A 49 -9.02 4.43 8.23
CA TYR A 49 -8.56 3.75 7.02
C TYR A 49 -9.05 4.44 5.74
N ARG A 50 -10.31 4.90 5.70
CA ARG A 50 -10.86 5.69 4.60
C ARG A 50 -10.00 6.92 4.33
N GLU A 51 -9.66 7.66 5.38
CA GLU A 51 -8.90 8.90 5.25
C GLU A 51 -7.48 8.64 4.76
N MET A 52 -6.81 7.63 5.32
CA MET A 52 -5.50 7.19 4.83
C MET A 52 -5.56 6.79 3.35
N LYS A 53 -6.60 6.08 2.91
CA LYS A 53 -6.76 5.69 1.50
C LYS A 53 -7.02 6.87 0.57
N ARG A 54 -7.70 7.93 1.02
CA ARG A 54 -7.82 9.17 0.23
C ARG A 54 -6.45 9.80 -0.04
N LEU A 55 -5.61 9.89 0.98
CA LEU A 55 -4.24 10.39 0.86
C LEU A 55 -3.37 9.48 -0.03
N ALA A 56 -3.56 8.16 0.05
CA ALA A 56 -2.89 7.20 -0.82
C ALA A 56 -3.25 7.43 -2.29
N VAL A 57 -4.54 7.59 -2.61
CA VAL A 57 -5.01 7.89 -3.98
C VAL A 57 -4.43 9.22 -4.47
N GLU A 58 -4.47 10.27 -3.66
CA GLU A 58 -3.91 11.57 -4.03
C GLU A 58 -2.42 11.49 -4.36
N SER A 59 -1.66 10.77 -3.52
CA SER A 59 -0.24 10.57 -3.72
C SER A 59 0.06 9.75 -4.98
N TYR A 60 -0.70 8.69 -5.24
CA TYR A 60 -0.48 7.86 -6.43
C TYR A 60 -0.97 8.51 -7.72
N ARG A 61 -1.98 9.39 -7.67
CA ARG A 61 -2.33 10.25 -8.81
C ARG A 61 -1.18 11.17 -9.19
N ARG A 62 -0.52 11.81 -8.21
CA ARG A 62 0.70 12.60 -8.45
C ARG A 62 1.84 11.73 -9.01
N LYS A 63 2.05 10.53 -8.44
CA LYS A 63 3.05 9.58 -8.94
C LYS A 63 2.79 9.21 -10.40
N LEU A 64 1.53 8.92 -10.77
CA LEU A 64 1.16 8.58 -12.14
C LEU A 64 1.39 9.74 -13.11
N VAL A 65 1.11 10.98 -12.73
CA VAL A 65 1.44 12.16 -13.55
C VAL A 65 2.95 12.23 -13.78
N TRP A 66 3.76 12.06 -12.73
CA TRP A 66 5.22 12.09 -12.82
C TRP A 66 5.77 10.95 -13.71
N LEU A 67 5.26 9.73 -13.53
CA LEU A 67 5.67 8.56 -14.33
C LEU A 67 5.36 8.75 -15.81
N ARG A 68 4.17 9.28 -16.15
CA ARG A 68 3.80 9.58 -17.54
C ARG A 68 4.70 10.64 -18.14
N ALA A 69 4.96 11.72 -17.40
CA ALA A 69 5.85 12.80 -17.86
C ALA A 69 7.29 12.30 -18.12
N ARG A 70 7.74 11.29 -17.37
CA ARG A 70 9.05 10.66 -17.52
C ARG A 70 9.08 9.46 -18.45
N ARG A 71 7.96 9.15 -19.13
CA ARG A 71 7.83 8.00 -20.05
C ARG A 71 8.23 6.67 -19.39
N ALA A 72 7.74 6.45 -18.17
CA ALA A 72 7.89 5.16 -17.50
C ALA A 72 7.32 4.02 -18.36
N ASP A 73 7.86 2.82 -18.17
CA ASP A 73 7.48 1.64 -18.90
C ASP A 73 5.98 1.33 -18.73
N PRO A 74 5.29 0.82 -19.77
CA PRO A 74 3.85 0.59 -19.73
C PRO A 74 3.40 -0.31 -18.58
N GLN A 75 4.21 -1.31 -18.21
CA GLN A 75 3.91 -2.23 -17.10
C GLN A 75 3.90 -1.51 -15.74
N VAL A 76 4.85 -0.58 -15.52
CA VAL A 76 4.92 0.24 -14.30
C VAL A 76 3.71 1.18 -14.21
N LEU A 77 3.37 1.82 -15.33
CA LEU A 77 2.17 2.67 -15.40
C LEU A 77 0.90 1.89 -15.11
N ALA A 78 0.71 0.74 -15.78
CA ALA A 78 -0.46 -0.11 -15.62
C ALA A 78 -0.61 -0.60 -14.17
N HIS A 79 0.48 -1.02 -13.53
CA HIS A 79 0.47 -1.46 -12.14
C HIS A 79 -0.03 -0.36 -11.19
N PHE A 80 0.56 0.85 -11.27
CA PHE A 80 0.16 1.94 -10.39
C PHE A 80 -1.23 2.51 -10.75
N GLN A 81 -1.67 2.44 -12.00
CA GLN A 81 -3.04 2.76 -12.41
C GLN A 81 -4.04 1.79 -11.79
N HIS A 82 -3.79 0.49 -11.90
CA HIS A 82 -4.65 -0.55 -11.34
C HIS A 82 -4.78 -0.41 -9.82
N LEU A 83 -3.66 -0.21 -9.14
CA LEU A 83 -3.64 -0.01 -7.68
C LEU A 83 -4.44 1.23 -7.25
N THR A 84 -4.25 2.36 -7.95
CA THR A 84 -5.00 3.60 -7.68
C THR A 84 -6.49 3.40 -7.93
N ALA A 85 -6.87 2.77 -9.04
CA ALA A 85 -8.26 2.51 -9.39
C ALA A 85 -8.94 1.59 -8.36
N ARG A 86 -8.23 0.56 -7.87
CA ARG A 86 -8.74 -0.32 -6.81
C ARG A 86 -9.09 0.46 -5.54
N TRP A 87 -8.24 1.39 -5.14
CA TRP A 87 -8.52 2.24 -3.97
C TRP A 87 -9.66 3.23 -4.23
N GLU A 88 -9.72 3.84 -5.41
CA GLU A 88 -10.83 4.72 -5.80
C GLU A 88 -12.17 3.99 -5.79
N SER A 89 -12.24 2.79 -6.36
CA SER A 89 -13.45 1.95 -6.32
C SER A 89 -13.82 1.56 -4.90
N ALA A 90 -12.85 1.22 -4.05
CA ALA A 90 -13.11 0.89 -2.65
C ALA A 90 -13.63 2.11 -1.88
N LEU A 91 -13.11 3.32 -2.14
CA LEU A 91 -13.57 4.55 -1.49
C LEU A 91 -14.99 4.97 -1.90
N ALA A 92 -15.46 4.52 -3.07
CA ALA A 92 -16.79 4.86 -3.59
C ALA A 92 -17.92 3.99 -3.03
N ASP A 93 -17.62 2.82 -2.47
CA ASP A 93 -18.60 1.87 -1.93
C ASP A 93 -18.21 1.43 -0.50
N PRO A 94 -19.02 1.70 0.53
CA PRO A 94 -18.71 1.30 1.90
C PRO A 94 -18.41 -0.20 2.05
N ALA A 95 -19.12 -1.06 1.32
CA ALA A 95 -18.89 -2.49 1.41
C ALA A 95 -17.54 -2.90 0.77
N ALA A 96 -17.18 -2.29 -0.36
CA ALA A 96 -15.87 -2.46 -0.99
C ALA A 96 -14.74 -1.93 -0.11
N LEU A 97 -14.95 -0.81 0.59
CA LEU A 97 -13.98 -0.28 1.54
C LEU A 97 -13.71 -1.27 2.67
N SER A 98 -14.76 -1.84 3.27
CA SER A 98 -14.63 -2.84 4.34
C SER A 98 -13.92 -4.11 3.86
N ARG A 99 -14.24 -4.58 2.65
CA ARG A 99 -13.53 -5.73 2.06
C ARG A 99 -12.05 -5.42 1.82
N LEU A 100 -11.74 -4.24 1.30
CA LEU A 100 -10.35 -3.83 1.07
C LEU A 100 -9.59 -3.73 2.39
N PHE A 101 -10.21 -3.13 3.42
CA PHE A 101 -9.66 -3.04 4.77
C PHE A 101 -9.28 -4.42 5.30
N ALA A 102 -10.20 -5.40 5.24
CA ALA A 102 -9.95 -6.75 5.75
C ALA A 102 -8.76 -7.42 5.03
N VAL A 103 -8.70 -7.31 3.70
CA VAL A 103 -7.61 -7.90 2.89
C VAL A 103 -6.27 -7.26 3.22
N GLU A 104 -6.21 -5.93 3.30
CA GLU A 104 -4.95 -5.23 3.53
C GLU A 104 -4.49 -5.30 4.98
N ALA A 105 -5.42 -5.31 5.96
CA ALA A 105 -5.13 -5.57 7.36
C ALA A 105 -4.55 -6.98 7.55
N PHE A 106 -5.16 -7.98 6.90
CA PHE A 106 -4.64 -9.35 6.93
C PHE A 106 -3.25 -9.44 6.29
N ARG A 107 -3.04 -8.85 5.11
CA ARG A 107 -1.72 -8.79 4.47
C ARG A 107 -0.70 -8.12 5.40
N SER A 108 -1.03 -6.99 6.01
CA SER A 108 -0.12 -6.31 6.93
C SER A 108 0.20 -7.16 8.17
N HIS A 109 -0.78 -7.91 8.69
CA HIS A 109 -0.55 -8.84 9.79
C HIS A 109 0.39 -9.99 9.41
N VAL A 110 0.19 -10.58 8.22
CA VAL A 110 1.06 -11.66 7.71
C VAL A 110 2.49 -11.15 7.51
N LEU A 111 2.66 -9.98 6.89
CA LEU A 111 3.98 -9.38 6.66
C LEU A 111 4.70 -9.04 7.97
N ASP A 112 3.98 -8.58 8.99
CA ASP A 112 4.52 -8.30 10.32
C ASP A 112 5.05 -9.59 10.99
N ILE A 113 4.28 -10.69 10.92
CA ILE A 113 4.73 -12.01 11.40
C ILE A 113 5.93 -12.52 10.60
N GLU A 114 5.90 -12.40 9.27
CA GLU A 114 7.01 -12.84 8.41
C GLU A 114 8.29 -12.06 8.73
N ASP A 115 8.19 -10.75 8.95
CA ASP A 115 9.31 -9.92 9.39
C ASP A 115 9.84 -10.37 10.77
N ASP A 116 8.97 -10.70 11.73
CA ASP A 116 9.35 -11.21 13.06
C ASP A 116 10.04 -12.58 12.99
N LEU A 117 9.55 -13.50 12.16
CA LEU A 117 10.10 -14.86 12.02
C LEU A 117 11.45 -14.88 11.30
N HIS A 118 11.66 -13.99 10.32
CA HIS A 118 12.92 -13.89 9.59
C HIS A 118 13.88 -12.87 10.20
N GLY A 119 13.42 -12.11 11.21
CA GLY A 119 14.24 -11.24 12.02
C GLY A 119 15.24 -12.04 12.85
N GLN A 120 16.40 -12.34 12.27
CA GLN A 120 17.63 -12.34 13.07
C GLN A 120 17.76 -10.94 13.61
N SER A 121 17.29 -10.72 14.84
CA SER A 121 17.61 -9.52 15.60
C SER A 121 19.13 -9.42 15.59
N CYS A 122 19.66 -8.41 14.90
CA CYS A 122 21.04 -8.00 15.11
C CYS A 122 21.13 -7.59 16.58
N THR A 123 21.54 -8.51 17.45
CA THR A 123 22.21 -8.22 18.72
C THR A 123 23.57 -7.61 18.45
#